data_AF-A0A7K7Q4L7-F1
#
_entry.id   AF-A0A7K7Q4L7-F1
#
_cell.length_a   1.000
_cell.length_b   1.000
_cell.length_c   1.000
_cell.angle_alpha   90.00
_cell.angle_beta   90.00
_cell.angle_gamma   90.00
#
_symmetry.space_group_name_H-M   'P 1'
#
loop_
_entity.id
_entity.type
_entity.pdbx_description
1 polymer ?
#
loop_
_entity_poly.entity_id
_entity_poly.type
_entity_poly.pdbx_seq_one_letter_code
_entity_poly.pdbx_strand_id
1 'polypeptide(L)' 'FSPKLPRFSPKFHFFAGKRLPPSVYLLSPPSEELNGPRPTLSLTCLVRGFFPENVDVQWQKNQENLDSAQTA' A
#
# COMPACT_ATOMS: atom_id res chain seq x y z
N PHE A 1 28.71 -36.46 28.90
CA PHE A 1 29.15 -35.07 28.67
C PHE A 1 28.25 -34.46 27.60
N SER A 2 27.17 -33.80 28.01
CA SER A 2 26.29 -33.11 27.05
C SER A 2 26.80 -31.68 26.84
N PRO A 3 27.18 -31.28 25.61
CA PRO A 3 27.58 -29.91 25.36
C PRO A 3 26.34 -29.03 25.47
N LYS A 4 26.30 -28.18 26.49
CA LYS A 4 25.26 -27.16 26.59
C LYS A 4 25.52 -26.14 25.50
N LEU A 5 24.70 -26.20 24.44
CA LEU A 5 24.62 -25.13 23.45
C LEU A 5 24.28 -23.82 24.17
N PRO A 6 24.98 -22.71 23.89
CA PRO A 6 24.56 -21.41 24.38
C PRO A 6 23.14 -21.16 23.87
N ARG A 7 22.22 -20.80 24.78
CA ARG A 7 20.88 -20.37 24.45
C ARG A 7 20.98 -19.00 23.76
N PHE A 8 21.46 -18.98 22.51
CA PHE A 8 21.19 -17.90 21.59
C PHE A 8 19.71 -18.03 21.25
N SER A 9 18.87 -17.49 22.11
CA SER A 9 17.59 -16.99 21.69
C SER A 9 17.92 -15.84 20.75
N PRO A 10 17.76 -15.97 19.42
CA PRO A 10 17.74 -14.79 18.59
C PRO A 10 16.60 -13.95 19.16
N LYS A 11 16.94 -12.86 19.84
CA LYS A 11 16.02 -11.73 19.95
C LYS A 11 15.89 -11.21 18.52
N PHE A 12 15.16 -11.96 17.69
CA PHE A 12 14.32 -11.34 16.70
C PHE A 12 13.47 -10.39 17.54
N HIS A 13 13.88 -9.12 17.57
CA HIS A 13 12.94 -8.05 17.85
C HIS A 13 11.93 -8.14 16.72
N PHE A 14 11.00 -9.09 16.84
CA PHE A 14 9.67 -8.92 16.32
C PHE A 14 9.19 -7.68 17.08
N PHE A 15 9.39 -6.52 16.46
CA PHE A 15 8.46 -5.43 16.65
C PHE A 15 7.11 -6.00 16.28
N ALA A 16 6.43 -6.64 17.24
CA ALA A 16 4.99 -6.81 17.19
C ALA A 16 4.41 -5.40 17.38
N GLY A 17 4.74 -4.50 16.45
CA GLY A 17 4.19 -3.17 16.37
C GLY A 17 2.70 -3.35 16.17
N LYS A 18 1.92 -2.63 16.97
CA LYS A 18 0.47 -2.63 16.83
C LYS A 18 0.14 -2.28 15.38
N ARG A 19 -0.67 -3.09 14.72
CA ARG A 19 -1.12 -2.79 13.36
C ARG A 19 -1.95 -1.52 13.40
N LEU A 20 -1.60 -0.55 12.56
CA LEU A 20 -2.31 0.70 12.44
C LEU A 20 -3.04 0.70 11.09
N PRO A 21 -4.36 0.93 11.06
CA PRO A 21 -5.09 1.00 9.81
C PRO A 21 -4.65 2.24 9.01
N PRO A 22 -4.58 2.15 7.66
CA PRO A 22 -4.28 3.30 6.83
C PRO A 22 -5.40 4.31 6.81
N SER A 23 -5.00 5.59 6.76
CA SER A 23 -5.87 6.66 6.27
C SER A 23 -5.69 6.76 4.75
N VAL A 24 -6.79 6.65 4.01
CA VAL A 24 -6.79 6.67 2.54
C VAL A 24 -7.53 7.90 2.06
N TYR A 25 -6.91 8.64 1.14
CA TYR A 25 -7.50 9.81 0.50
C TYR A 25 -7.36 9.69 -1.01
N LEU A 26 -8.49 9.82 -1.71
CA LEU A 26 -8.49 9.93 -3.17
C LEU A 26 -8.48 11.40 -3.53
N LEU A 27 -7.41 11.84 -4.17
CA LEU A 27 -7.24 13.22 -4.59
C LEU A 27 -7.75 13.37 -6.03
N SER A 28 -8.57 14.40 -6.24
CA SER A 28 -9.06 14.77 -7.57
C SER A 28 -7.90 15.24 -8.46
N PRO A 29 -8.03 15.09 -9.79
CA PRO A 29 -7.08 15.67 -10.72
C PRO A 29 -7.01 17.20 -10.52
N PRO A 30 -5.84 17.82 -10.75
CA PRO A 30 -5.71 19.27 -10.65
C PRO A 30 -6.59 19.98 -11.69
N SER A 31 -7.04 21.19 -11.37
CA SER A 31 -7.96 21.96 -12.21
C SER A 31 -7.42 22.21 -13.62
N GLU A 32 -6.10 22.32 -13.76
CA GLU A 32 -5.40 22.49 -15.03
C GLU A 32 -5.50 21.24 -15.92
N GLU A 33 -5.60 20.04 -15.34
CA GLU A 33 -5.86 18.80 -16.08
C GLU A 33 -7.31 18.69 -16.48
N LEU A 34 -8.24 19.06 -15.58
CA LEU A 34 -9.69 18.98 -15.85
C LEU A 34 -10.15 19.94 -16.95
N ASN A 35 -9.59 21.14 -16.98
CA ASN A 35 -9.97 22.20 -17.93
C ASN A 35 -8.97 22.35 -19.09
N GLY A 36 -7.88 21.57 -19.06
CA GLY A 36 -6.83 21.63 -20.06
C GLY A 36 -7.13 20.78 -21.30
N PRO A 37 -6.28 20.87 -22.33
CA PRO A 37 -6.44 20.07 -23.55
C PRO A 37 -6.03 18.60 -23.39
N ARG A 38 -5.75 18.14 -22.16
CA ARG A 38 -5.22 16.79 -21.93
C ARG A 38 -6.36 15.76 -22.05
N PRO A 39 -6.18 14.70 -22.87
CA PRO A 39 -7.21 13.68 -23.04
C PRO A 39 -7.29 12.70 -21.85
N THR A 40 -6.36 12.78 -20.91
CA THR A 40 -6.21 11.87 -19.78
C THR A 40 -6.08 12.65 -18.47
N LEU A 41 -6.65 12.10 -17.41
CA LEU A 41 -6.64 12.67 -16.07
C LEU A 41 -5.88 11.76 -15.10
N SER A 42 -5.19 12.36 -14.15
CA SER A 42 -4.47 11.63 -13.11
C SER A 42 -5.28 11.57 -11.82
N LEU A 43 -5.59 10.37 -11.33
CA LEU A 43 -6.12 10.16 -9.98
C LEU A 43 -4.98 9.78 -9.04
N THR A 44 -4.92 10.40 -7.86
CA THR A 44 -3.87 10.11 -6.88
C THR A 44 -4.49 9.49 -5.62
N CYS A 45 -3.99 8.31 -5.23
CA CYS A 45 -4.34 7.66 -3.97
C CYS A 45 -3.24 7.93 -2.93
N LEU A 46 -3.57 8.68 -1.88
CA LEU A 46 -2.67 8.95 -0.76
C LEU A 46 -3.00 8.02 0.41
N VAL A 47 -2.07 7.13 0.75
CA VAL A 47 -2.18 6.18 1.85
C VAL A 47 -1.16 6.56 2.94
N ARG A 48 -1.61 6.82 4.18
CA ARG A 48 -0.72 7.26 5.26
C ARG A 48 -1.13 6.72 6.64
N GLY A 49 -0.19 6.76 7.59
CA GLY A 49 -0.46 6.46 9.00
C GLY A 49 -0.70 4.99 9.33
N PHE A 50 -0.17 4.07 8.51
CA PHE A 50 -0.34 2.63 8.68
C PHE A 50 0.93 1.93 9.13
N PHE A 51 0.75 0.74 9.71
CA PHE A 51 1.84 -0.16 10.09
C PHE A 51 1.36 -1.62 10.01
N PRO A 52 2.16 -2.56 9.50
CA PRO A 52 3.50 -2.39 8.91
C PRO A 52 3.47 -1.65 7.56
N GLU A 53 4.63 -1.27 7.04
CA GLU A 53 4.74 -0.50 5.78
C GLU A 53 4.36 -1.30 4.52
N ASN A 54 4.23 -2.62 4.62
CA ASN A 54 3.84 -3.47 3.50
C ASN A 54 2.34 -3.32 3.22
N VAL A 55 1.99 -2.73 2.07
CA VAL A 55 0.62 -2.53 1.59
C VAL A 55 0.51 -2.84 0.09
N ASP A 56 -0.65 -3.34 -0.31
CA ASP A 56 -1.04 -3.52 -1.72
C ASP A 56 -2.17 -2.53 -2.06
N VAL A 57 -2.11 -1.91 -3.24
CA VAL A 57 -3.06 -0.90 -3.69
C VAL A 57 -3.55 -1.29 -5.07
N GLN A 58 -4.86 -1.51 -5.19
CA GLN A 58 -5.51 -1.92 -6.43
C GLN A 58 -6.55 -0.89 -6.85
N TRP A 59 -6.61 -0.61 -8.15
CA TRP A 59 -7.61 0.28 -8.72
C TRP A 59 -8.75 -0.54 -9.33
N GLN A 60 -9.97 -0.14 -9.00
CA GLN A 60 -11.19 -0.73 -9.54
C GLN A 60 -12.02 0.33 -10.23
N LYS A 61 -12.60 -0.02 -11.37
CA LYS A 61 -13.60 0.78 -12.08
C LYS A 61 -14.88 -0.03 -12.14
N ASN A 62 -15.98 0.52 -11.62
CA ASN A 62 -17.27 -0.18 -11.55
C ASN A 62 -17.17 -1.58 -10.93
N GLN A 63 -16.37 -1.74 -9.88
CA GLN A 63 -16.12 -3.01 -9.18
C GLN A 63 -15.34 -4.06 -9.98
N GLU A 64 -14.85 -3.75 -11.19
CA GLU A 64 -13.87 -4.55 -11.90
C GLU A 64 -12.44 -4.06 -11.64
N ASN A 65 -11.52 -5.00 -11.39
CA ASN A 65 -10.10 -4.67 -11.25
C ASN A 65 -9.54 -4.23 -12.60
N LEU A 66 -8.81 -3.11 -12.60
CA LEU A 66 -8.17 -2.63 -13.82
C LEU A 66 -7.03 -3.56 -14.28
N ASP A 67 -6.41 -4.28 -13.34
CA ASP A 67 -5.35 -5.24 -13.64
C ASP A 67 -5.86 -6.48 -14.39
N SER A 68 -7.16 -6.79 -14.30
CA SER A 68 -7.81 -7.86 -15.07
C SER A 68 -8.26 -7.41 -16.47
N ALA A 69 -8.29 -6.10 -16.75
CA ALA A 69 -8.72 -5.55 -18.03
C ALA A 69 -7.57 -5.42 -19.05
N GLN A 70 -6.33 -5.70 -18.65
CA GLN A 70 -5.15 -5.69 -19.52
C GLN A 70 -4.92 -7.07 -20.17
N THR A 71 -5.93 -7.62 -20.84
CA THR A 71 -5.76 -8.68 -21.84
C THR A 71 -6.77 -8.44 -22.96
N ALA A 72 -6.42 -7.51 -23.85
CA ALA A 72 -6.96 -7.38 -25.20
C ALA A 72 -5.99 -6.54 -26.04
#